data_AF-N6THN2-F1
#
_entry.id   AF-N6THN2-F1
#
_cell.length_a   1.000
_cell.length_b   1.000
_cell.length_c   1.000
_cell.angle_alpha   90.00
_cell.angle_beta   90.00
_cell.angle_gamma   90.00
#
_symmetry.space_group_name_H-M   'P 1'
#
loop_
_entity.id
_entity.type
_entity.pdbx_description
1 polymer ?
#
loop_
_entity_poly.entity_id
_entity_poly.type
_entity_poly.pdbx_seq_one_letter_code
_entity_poly.pdbx_strand_id
1 'polypeptide(L)'
;SQPSLALLVERWLERTPGLEATGFNFWGKYEKSVNDLLEEQKQIALSEPVEAVKQYRLNDLEKRREVYESIFRSEIHEALLNRGERRFSHQALQGAILITFNRDEPRFSQPHQILNLLMDIDCLITKWR
;
A
#
# COMPACT_ATOMS: atom_id res chain seq x y z
N SER A 1 5.84 -1.75 -30.67
CA SER A 1 5.77 -2.87 -29.71
C SER A 1 4.39 -2.86 -29.05
N GLN A 2 3.85 -4.03 -28.70
CA GLN A 2 2.58 -4.14 -27.97
C GLN A 2 2.80 -3.89 -26.46
N PRO A 3 1.80 -3.37 -25.72
CA PRO A 3 1.90 -3.16 -24.28
C PRO A 3 1.97 -4.49 -23.52
N SER A 4 2.76 -4.54 -22.45
CA SER A 4 2.84 -5.70 -21.56
C SER A 4 1.59 -5.81 -20.67
N LEU A 5 1.33 -7.01 -20.13
CA LEU A 5 0.26 -7.21 -19.15
C LEU A 5 0.44 -6.30 -17.92
N ALA A 6 1.67 -6.16 -17.42
CA ALA A 6 1.98 -5.28 -16.29
C ALA A 6 1.59 -3.82 -16.56
N LEU A 7 1.88 -3.29 -17.75
CA LEU A 7 1.52 -1.92 -18.13
C LEU A 7 -0.01 -1.74 -18.27
N LEU A 8 -0.71 -2.76 -18.77
CA LEU A 8 -2.18 -2.71 -18.87
C LEU A 8 -2.84 -2.76 -17.50
N VAL A 9 -2.32 -3.58 -16.58
CA VAL A 9 -2.79 -3.66 -15.18
C VAL A 9 -2.52 -2.35 -14.44
N GLU A 10 -1.33 -1.76 -14.60
CA GLU A 10 -0.99 -0.46 -14.03
C GLU A 10 -2.02 0.62 -14.42
N ARG A 11 -2.28 0.78 -15.73
CA ARG A 11 -3.26 1.75 -16.24
C ARG A 11 -4.70 1.46 -15.80
N TRP A 12 -5.02 0.19 -15.53
CA TRP A 12 -6.33 -0.18 -14.98
C TRP A 12 -6.42 0.22 -13.50
N LEU A 13 -5.38 -0.05 -12.71
CA LEU A 13 -5.31 0.33 -11.29
C LEU A 13 -5.36 1.85 -11.08
N GLU A 14 -4.72 2.64 -11.94
CA GLU A 14 -4.73 4.11 -11.86
C GLU A 14 -6.14 4.71 -11.98
N ARG A 15 -7.07 3.98 -12.60
CA ARG A 15 -8.47 4.38 -12.81
C ARG A 15 -9.43 3.74 -11.80
N THR A 16 -8.90 3.19 -10.70
CA THR A 16 -9.73 2.61 -9.64
C THR A 16 -10.64 3.68 -9.04
N PRO A 17 -11.97 3.54 -9.13
CA PRO A 17 -12.89 4.56 -8.65
C PRO A 17 -12.80 4.71 -7.13
N GLY A 18 -12.66 5.95 -6.67
CA GLY A 18 -12.47 6.32 -5.27
C GLY A 18 -11.09 6.91 -4.95
N LEU A 19 -10.15 6.88 -5.91
CA LEU A 19 -8.86 7.56 -5.79
C LEU A 19 -8.95 9.08 -6.00
N GLU A 20 -10.01 9.55 -6.64
CA GLU A 20 -10.19 10.96 -6.96
C GLU A 20 -10.29 11.81 -5.68
N ALA A 21 -9.56 12.93 -5.66
CA ALA A 21 -9.59 13.88 -4.56
C ALA A 21 -10.99 14.48 -4.35
N THR A 22 -11.75 14.64 -5.44
CA THR A 22 -13.16 15.00 -5.42
C THR A 22 -14.01 13.72 -5.36
N GLY A 23 -14.81 13.56 -4.31
CA GLY A 23 -15.65 12.39 -4.13
C GLY A 23 -15.24 11.58 -2.90
N PHE A 24 -14.89 10.30 -3.08
CA PHE A 24 -14.55 9.43 -1.95
C PHE A 24 -13.21 9.79 -1.31
N ASN A 25 -12.21 10.22 -2.09
CA ASN A 25 -10.86 10.55 -1.64
C ASN A 25 -10.28 9.48 -0.70
N PHE A 26 -10.15 8.26 -1.21
CA PHE A 26 -9.60 7.14 -0.44
C PHE A 26 -8.23 7.47 0.11
N TRP A 27 -7.34 8.04 -0.71
CA TRP A 27 -5.95 8.24 -0.32
C TRP A 27 -5.80 9.21 0.84
N GLY A 28 -6.49 10.35 0.81
CA GLY A 28 -6.46 11.31 1.92
C GLY A 28 -7.09 10.76 3.19
N LYS A 29 -8.15 9.95 3.09
CA LYS A 29 -8.75 9.26 4.25
C LYS A 29 -7.80 8.21 4.83
N TYR A 30 -7.17 7.42 3.97
CA TYR A 30 -6.25 6.37 4.37
C TYR A 30 -5.01 6.93 5.06
N GLU A 31 -4.38 7.97 4.49
CA GLU A 31 -3.25 8.67 5.11
C GLU A 31 -3.62 9.24 6.47
N LYS A 32 -4.77 9.91 6.58
CA LYS A 32 -5.27 10.43 7.86
C LYS A 32 -5.44 9.30 8.88
N SER A 33 -6.15 8.22 8.53
CA SER A 33 -6.39 7.10 9.45
C SER A 33 -5.11 6.42 9.90
N VAL A 34 -4.11 6.30 9.03
CA VAL A 34 -2.79 5.77 9.41
C VAL A 34 -2.07 6.72 10.36
N ASN A 35 -2.10 8.03 10.10
CA ASN A 35 -1.47 9.02 10.99
C ASN A 35 -2.12 9.02 12.37
N ASP A 36 -3.45 8.97 12.43
CA ASP A 36 -4.21 8.89 13.69
C ASP A 36 -3.83 7.60 14.46
N LEU A 37 -3.76 6.46 13.76
CA LEU A 37 -3.33 5.18 14.35
C LEU A 37 -1.90 5.25 14.89
N LEU A 38 -0.95 5.77 14.11
CA LEU A 38 0.45 5.86 14.52
C LEU A 38 0.63 6.78 15.73
N GLU A 39 -0.13 7.87 15.81
CA GLU A 39 -0.11 8.77 16.96
C GLU A 39 -0.73 8.12 18.20
N GLU A 40 -1.85 7.40 18.06
CA GLU A 40 -2.43 6.62 19.16
C GLU A 40 -1.43 5.59 19.70
N GLN A 41 -0.78 4.82 18.81
CA GLN A 41 0.24 3.85 19.19
C GLN A 41 1.45 4.50 19.88
N LYS A 42 1.81 5.72 19.48
CA LYS A 42 2.85 6.50 20.16
C LYS A 42 2.45 6.83 21.59
N GLN A 43 1.22 7.29 21.82
CA GLN A 43 0.74 7.60 23.17
C GLN A 43 0.67 6.34 24.05
N ILE A 44 0.25 5.21 23.47
CA ILE A 44 0.29 3.90 24.15
C ILE A 44 1.72 3.48 24.49
N ALA A 45 2.69 3.71 23.60
CA ALA A 45 4.09 3.42 23.88
C ALA A 45 4.68 4.34 24.96
N LEU A 46 4.33 5.62 24.95
CA LEU A 46 4.82 6.59 25.94
C LEU A 46 4.27 6.37 27.35
N SER A 47 3.08 5.78 27.47
CA SER A 47 2.46 5.42 28.75
C SER A 47 2.93 4.07 29.32
N GLU A 48 3.78 3.33 28.60
CA GLU A 48 4.33 2.06 29.08
C GLU A 48 5.30 2.27 30.26
N PRO A 49 5.03 1.69 31.45
CA PRO A 49 5.88 1.89 32.63
C PRO A 49 7.22 1.14 32.56
N VAL A 50 7.31 0.05 31.80
CA VAL A 50 8.55 -0.72 31.68
C VAL A 50 9.41 -0.14 30.56
N GLU A 51 10.52 0.52 30.91
CA GLU A 51 11.37 1.26 29.96
C GLU A 51 11.84 0.37 28.78
N ALA A 52 12.22 -0.88 29.03
CA ALA A 52 12.62 -1.80 27.96
C ALA A 52 11.48 -2.07 26.96
N VAL A 53 10.25 -2.20 27.44
CA VAL A 53 9.06 -2.43 26.60
C VAL A 53 8.68 -1.15 25.86
N LYS A 54 8.77 0.01 26.52
CA LYS A 54 8.56 1.32 25.91
C LYS A 54 9.50 1.54 24.72
N GLN A 55 10.80 1.33 24.92
CA GLN A 55 11.80 1.48 23.86
C GLN A 55 11.56 0.50 22.70
N TYR A 56 11.18 -0.75 23.01
CA TYR A 56 10.80 -1.72 21.99
C TYR A 56 9.61 -1.22 21.15
N ARG A 57 8.53 -0.74 21.80
CA ARG A 57 7.33 -0.22 21.11
C ARG A 57 7.64 1.01 20.26
N LEU A 58 8.47 1.93 20.76
CA LEU A 58 8.86 3.13 20.02
C LEU A 58 9.70 2.78 18.78
N ASN A 59 10.62 1.82 18.88
CA ASN A 59 11.40 1.35 17.74
C ASN A 59 10.52 0.63 16.69
N ASP A 60 9.59 -0.22 17.14
CA ASP A 60 8.63 -0.86 16.22
C ASP A 60 7.74 0.18 15.52
N LEU A 61 7.29 1.21 16.25
CA LEU A 61 6.52 2.31 15.69
C LEU A 61 7.29 3.08 14.62
N GLU A 62 8.59 3.34 14.84
CA GLU A 62 9.41 4.05 13.87
C GLU A 62 9.58 3.25 12.57
N LYS A 63 9.82 1.93 12.68
CA LYS A 63 9.87 1.04 11.50
C LYS A 63 8.56 1.03 10.73
N ARG A 64 7.40 1.02 11.42
CA ARG A 64 6.10 1.13 10.77
C ARG A 64 5.93 2.47 10.07
N ARG A 65 6.37 3.56 10.70
CA ARG A 65 6.37 4.90 10.11
C ARG A 65 7.16 4.92 8.81
N GLU A 66 8.37 4.38 8.78
CA GLU A 66 9.20 4.28 7.58
C GLU A 66 8.50 3.53 6.44
N VAL A 67 7.83 2.41 6.76
CA VAL A 67 7.04 1.65 5.77
C VAL A 67 5.93 2.52 5.18
N TYR A 68 5.14 3.21 6.01
CA TYR A 68 4.07 4.09 5.54
C TYR A 68 4.59 5.33 4.81
N GLU A 69 5.71 5.91 5.23
CA GLU A 69 6.34 7.02 4.51
C GLU A 69 6.72 6.62 3.09
N SER A 70 7.25 5.39 2.91
CA SER A 70 7.54 4.87 1.57
C SER A 70 6.28 4.71 0.70
N ILE A 71 5.11 4.60 1.31
CA ILE A 71 3.82 4.45 0.63
C ILE A 71 3.22 5.83 0.31
N PHE A 72 3.23 6.76 1.26
CA PHE A 72 2.58 8.08 1.11
C PHE A 72 3.43 9.10 0.35
N ARG A 73 4.76 9.08 0.50
CA ARG A 73 5.64 10.02 -0.21
C ARG A 73 5.94 9.54 -1.62
N SER A 74 5.45 10.28 -2.61
CA SER A 74 5.67 10.02 -4.03
C SER A 74 7.16 9.92 -4.37
N GLU A 75 7.99 10.77 -3.77
CA GLU A 75 9.42 10.85 -4.08
C GLU A 75 10.18 9.60 -3.61
N ILE A 76 9.79 9.07 -2.44
CA ILE A 76 10.36 7.81 -1.92
C ILE A 76 9.90 6.65 -2.80
N HIS A 77 8.63 6.64 -3.18
CA HIS A 77 8.08 5.62 -4.08
C HIS A 77 8.79 5.63 -5.45
N GLU A 78 9.01 6.79 -6.05
CA GLU A 78 9.75 6.96 -7.31
C GLU A 78 11.20 6.49 -7.19
N ALA A 79 11.87 6.80 -6.08
CA ALA A 79 13.23 6.31 -5.82
C ALA A 79 13.29 4.76 -5.76
N LEU A 80 12.24 4.11 -5.25
CA LEU A 80 12.14 2.64 -5.23
C LEU A 80 11.82 2.06 -6.62
N LEU A 81 11.03 2.77 -7.43
CA LEU A 81 10.79 2.42 -8.83
C LEU A 81 12.09 2.46 -9.65
N ASN A 82 12.85 3.56 -9.53
CA ASN A 82 14.09 3.77 -10.27
C ASN A 82 15.17 2.75 -9.91
N ARG A 83 15.17 2.24 -8.67
CA ARG A 83 16.06 1.16 -8.21
C ARG A 83 15.59 -0.24 -8.59
N GLY A 84 14.39 -0.37 -9.14
CA GLY A 84 13.79 -1.67 -9.47
C GLY A 84 13.32 -2.46 -8.24
N GLU A 85 13.10 -1.81 -7.11
CA GLU A 85 12.48 -2.41 -5.92
C GLU A 85 10.95 -2.36 -6.00
N ARG A 86 10.40 -1.45 -6.82
CA ARG A 86 8.97 -1.40 -7.20
C ARG A 86 8.81 -1.52 -8.72
N ARG A 87 7.58 -1.75 -9.16
CA ARG A 87 7.22 -1.92 -10.58
C ARG A 87 6.09 -1.02 -11.05
N PHE A 88 5.09 -0.78 -10.19
CA PHE A 88 3.92 0.02 -10.52
C PHE A 88 4.08 1.47 -10.08
N SER A 89 3.49 2.38 -10.86
CA SER A 89 3.34 3.79 -10.51
C SER A 89 2.73 4.00 -9.12
N HIS A 90 2.97 5.16 -8.53
CA HIS A 90 2.42 5.50 -7.20
C HIS A 90 0.90 5.40 -7.20
N GLN A 91 0.23 5.95 -8.23
CA GLN A 91 -1.23 5.92 -8.35
C GLN A 91 -1.77 4.49 -8.57
N ALA A 92 -1.07 3.62 -9.31
CA ALA A 92 -1.45 2.21 -9.42
C ALA A 92 -1.32 1.47 -8.08
N LEU A 93 -0.28 1.76 -7.29
CA LEU A 93 -0.16 1.23 -5.92
C LEU A 93 -1.35 1.66 -5.04
N GLN A 94 -1.78 2.93 -5.13
CA GLN A 94 -2.97 3.42 -4.41
C GLN A 94 -4.21 2.61 -4.78
N GLY A 95 -4.44 2.37 -6.08
CA GLY A 95 -5.56 1.57 -6.57
C GLY A 95 -5.54 0.13 -6.05
N ALA A 96 -4.36 -0.51 -6.05
CA ALA A 96 -4.19 -1.87 -5.54
C ALA A 96 -4.48 -1.95 -4.03
N ILE A 97 -4.02 -0.96 -3.26
CA ILE A 97 -4.32 -0.84 -1.83
C ILE A 97 -5.83 -0.67 -1.61
N LEU A 98 -6.48 0.25 -2.35
CA LEU A 98 -7.92 0.49 -2.26
C LEU A 98 -8.72 -0.79 -2.50
N ILE A 99 -8.44 -1.50 -3.60
CA ILE A 99 -9.09 -2.77 -3.94
C ILE A 99 -8.90 -3.79 -2.81
N THR A 100 -7.70 -3.89 -2.26
CA THR A 100 -7.37 -4.87 -1.21
C THR A 100 -8.13 -4.57 0.09
N PHE A 101 -8.19 -3.29 0.50
CA PHE A 101 -8.93 -2.88 1.70
C PHE A 101 -10.44 -3.08 1.57
N ASN A 102 -10.99 -2.93 0.38
CA ASN A 102 -12.43 -3.00 0.13
C ASN A 102 -12.84 -4.31 -0.56
N ARG A 103 -12.04 -5.38 -0.45
CA ARG A 103 -12.22 -6.66 -1.17
C ARG A 103 -13.58 -7.34 -0.96
N ASP A 104 -14.22 -7.08 0.18
CA ASP A 104 -15.52 -7.65 0.52
C ASP A 104 -16.69 -6.87 -0.10
N GLU A 105 -16.43 -5.68 -0.67
CA GLU A 105 -17.42 -4.93 -1.45
C GLU A 105 -17.65 -5.60 -2.81
N PRO A 106 -18.91 -5.79 -3.26
CA PRO A 106 -19.21 -6.45 -4.52
C PRO A 106 -18.43 -5.89 -5.72
N ARG A 107 -18.24 -4.56 -5.75
CA ARG A 107 -17.51 -3.85 -6.81
C ARG A 107 -16.01 -4.16 -6.87
N PHE A 108 -15.40 -4.62 -5.76
CA PHE A 108 -13.96 -4.87 -5.65
C PHE A 108 -13.61 -6.34 -5.47
N SER A 109 -14.58 -7.22 -5.23
CA SER A 109 -14.39 -8.67 -5.15
C SER A 109 -13.65 -9.27 -6.37
N GLN A 110 -14.13 -8.98 -7.58
CA GLN A 110 -13.51 -9.45 -8.83
C GLN A 110 -12.15 -8.79 -9.11
N PRO A 111 -11.99 -7.45 -8.99
CA PRO A 111 -10.68 -6.81 -9.03
C PRO A 111 -9.65 -7.43 -8.09
N HIS A 112 -10.02 -7.72 -6.85
CA HIS A 112 -9.13 -8.36 -5.87
C HIS A 112 -8.74 -9.78 -6.31
N GLN A 113 -9.68 -10.56 -6.86
CA GLN A 113 -9.39 -11.88 -7.41
C GLN A 113 -8.37 -11.81 -8.57
N ILE A 114 -8.48 -10.82 -9.46
CA ILE A 114 -7.50 -10.60 -10.53
C ILE A 114 -6.10 -10.35 -9.94
N LEU A 115 -5.98 -9.49 -8.91
CA LEU A 115 -4.69 -9.22 -8.26
C LEU A 115 -4.08 -10.47 -7.64
N ASN A 116 -4.88 -11.32 -6.99
CA ASN A 116 -4.42 -12.59 -6.43
C ASN A 116 -3.91 -13.54 -7.52
N LEU A 117 -4.67 -13.70 -8.62
CA LEU A 117 -4.27 -14.56 -9.73
C LEU A 117 -2.99 -14.07 -10.41
N LEU A 118 -2.75 -12.75 -10.49
CA LEU A 118 -1.50 -12.21 -11.00
C LEU A 118 -0.30 -12.57 -10.10
N MET A 119 -0.46 -12.52 -8.78
CA MET A 119 0.56 -12.97 -7.84
C MET A 119 0.78 -14.49 -7.93
N ASP A 120 -0.28 -15.27 -8.12
CA ASP A 120 -0.19 -16.72 -8.31
C ASP A 120 0.61 -17.07 -9.57
N ILE A 121 0.38 -16.37 -10.68
CA ILE A 121 1.15 -16.56 -11.92
C ILE A 121 2.64 -16.30 -11.67
N ASP A 122 3.00 -15.20 -11.02
CA ASP A 122 4.40 -14.84 -10.74
C ASP A 122 5.08 -15.88 -9.82
N CYS A 123 4.37 -16.32 -8.78
CA CYS A 123 4.80 -17.37 -7.87
C CYS A 123 5.02 -18.71 -8.59
N LEU A 124 4.08 -19.12 -9.45
CA LEU A 124 4.17 -20.38 -10.21
C LEU A 124 5.31 -20.35 -11.23
N ILE A 125 5.53 -19.24 -11.93
CA ILE A 125 6.66 -19.07 -12.84
C ILE A 125 7.98 -19.17 -12.07
N THR A 126 8.06 -18.55 -10.88
CA THR A 126 9.26 -18.61 -10.04
C THR A 126 9.52 -20.01 -9.52
N LYS A 127 8.48 -20.75 -9.11
CA LYS A 127 8.60 -22.16 -8.67
C LYS A 127 9.02 -23.12 -9.78
N TRP A 128 8.67 -22.81 -11.03
CA TRP A 128 9.03 -23.63 -12.18
C TRP A 128 10.51 -23.50 -12.57
N ARG A 129 11.12 -22.34 -12.30
CA ARG A 129 12.55 -22.08 -12.54
C ARG A 129 13.42 -22.82 -11.53
#